data_AF-A0A2E0C4Q4-F1
#
_entry.id   AF-A0A2E0C4Q4-F1
#
_cell.length_a   1.000
_cell.length_b   1.000
_cell.length_c   1.000
_cell.angle_alpha   90.00
_cell.angle_beta   90.00
_cell.angle_gamma   90.00
#
_symmetry.space_group_name_H-M   'P 1'
#
loop_
_entity.id
_entity.type
_entity.pdbx_description
1 polymer ?
#
loop_
_entity_poly.entity_id
_entity_poly.type
_entity_poly.pdbx_seq_one_letter_code
_entity_poly.pdbx_strand_id
1 'polypeptide(L)' 'MNFTLIDYSAFGIWVLISIVSSYLLVRKFKLFSGSKNAQLALTIGLILGHLVYLIWKYIFLILIGAN' A
#
# COMPACT_ATOMS: atom_id res chain seq x y z
N MET A 1 11.52 -17.64 -6.18
CA MET A 1 10.11 -17.32 -6.45
C MET A 1 10.05 -16.53 -7.74
N ASN A 2 9.32 -17.04 -8.74
CA ASN A 2 9.08 -16.30 -9.99
C ASN A 2 7.81 -15.47 -9.75
N PHE A 3 7.92 -14.15 -9.76
CA PHE A 3 6.75 -13.28 -9.62
C PHE A 3 5.86 -13.46 -10.84
N THR A 4 4.60 -13.78 -10.61
CA THR A 4 3.63 -13.98 -11.68
C THR A 4 3.02 -12.65 -12.10
N LEU A 5 2.39 -12.64 -13.28
CA LEU A 5 1.63 -11.48 -13.75
C LEU A 5 0.57 -11.00 -12.73
N ILE A 6 0.04 -11.94 -11.94
CA ILE A 6 -0.97 -11.69 -10.91
C ILE A 6 -0.36 -10.87 -9.76
N ASP A 7 0.86 -11.19 -9.33
CA ASP A 7 1.57 -10.47 -8.27
C ASP A 7 1.82 -9.00 -8.66
N TYR A 8 2.28 -8.78 -9.90
CA TYR A 8 2.50 -7.43 -10.42
C TYR A 8 1.19 -6.66 -10.60
N SER A 9 0.14 -7.33 -11.08
CA SER A 9 -1.17 -6.72 -11.28
C SER A 9 -1.81 -6.33 -9.93
N ALA A 10 -1.72 -7.20 -8.92
CA ALA A 10 -2.20 -6.91 -7.58
C ALA A 10 -1.48 -5.71 -6.96
N PHE A 11 -0.16 -5.61 -7.13
CA PHE A 11 0.59 -4.44 -6.68
C PHE A 11 0.20 -3.16 -7.43
N GLY A 12 0.00 -3.24 -8.75
CA GLY A 12 -0.48 -2.10 -9.55
C GLY A 12 -1.86 -1.60 -9.10
N ILE A 13 -2.79 -2.53 -8.84
CA ILE A 13 -4.12 -2.20 -8.29
C ILE A 13 -3.99 -1.57 -6.91
N TRP A 14 -3.08 -2.06 -6.06
CA TRP A 14 -2.83 -1.47 -4.75
C TRP A 14 -2.35 -0.01 -4.82
N VAL A 15 -1.46 0.29 -5.77
CA VAL A 15 -0.98 1.67 -6.00
C VAL A 15 -2.14 2.59 -6.39
N LEU A 16 -3.03 2.14 -7.27
CA LEU A 16 -4.22 2.90 -7.65
C LEU A 16 -5.15 3.15 -6.45
N ILE A 17 -5.41 2.11 -5.65
CA ILE A 17 -6.22 2.23 -4.42
C ILE A 17 -5.59 3.22 -3.45
N SER A 18 -4.26 3.21 -3.30
CA SER A 18 -3.53 4.10 -2.40
C SER A 18 -3.68 5.57 -2.82
N ILE A 19 -3.57 5.86 -4.12
CA ILE A 19 -3.74 7.21 -4.67
C ILE A 19 -5.18 7.71 -4.46
N VAL A 20 -6.18 6.88 -4.80
CA VAL A 20 -7.60 7.22 -4.66
C VAL A 20 -7.97 7.43 -3.20
N SER A 21 -7.51 6.54 -2.31
CA SER A 21 -7.76 6.65 -0.87
C SER A 21 -7.14 7.91 -0.29
N SER A 22 -5.89 8.21 -0.64
CA SER A 22 -5.24 9.45 -0.20
C SER A 22 -5.96 10.71 -0.70
N TYR A 23 -6.41 10.72 -1.95
CA TYR A 23 -7.21 11.82 -2.50
C TYR A 23 -8.53 12.01 -1.73
N LEU A 24 -9.26 10.93 -1.45
CA LEU A 24 -10.51 11.00 -0.69
C LEU A 24 -10.24 11.50 0.74
N LEU A 25 -9.28 10.92 1.45
CA LEU A 25 -8.97 11.27 2.83
C LEU A 25 -8.50 12.73 2.98
N VAL A 26 -7.51 13.15 2.18
CA VAL A 26 -6.95 14.50 2.33
C VAL A 26 -7.85 15.56 1.72
N ARG A 27 -8.41 15.31 0.54
CA ARG A 27 -9.08 16.35 -0.23
C ARG A 27 -10.59 16.37 -0.03
N LYS A 28 -11.24 15.21 0.09
CA LYS A 28 -12.70 15.12 0.31
C LYS A 28 -13.05 15.25 1.79
N PHE A 29 -12.35 14.54 2.67
CA PHE A 29 -12.56 14.61 4.12
C PHE A 29 -11.80 15.77 4.79
N LYS A 30 -11.01 16.54 4.03
CA LYS A 30 -10.19 17.67 4.53
C LYS A 30 -9.24 17.30 5.68
N LEU A 31 -8.83 16.02 5.79
CA LEU A 31 -7.77 15.65 6.72
C LEU A 31 -6.47 16.40 6.37
N PHE A 32 -5.68 16.74 7.39
CA PHE A 32 -4.43 17.48 7.23
C PHE A 32 -4.60 18.80 6.46
N SER A 33 -5.76 19.45 6.63
CA SER A 33 -6.13 20.72 5.99
C SER A 33 -6.11 20.69 4.45
N GLY A 34 -6.20 19.51 3.84
CA GLY A 34 -6.11 19.37 2.38
C GLY A 34 -4.73 19.63 1.80
N SER A 35 -3.67 19.56 2.62
CA SER A 35 -2.29 19.81 2.20
C SER A 35 -1.85 18.79 1.14
N LYS A 36 -1.33 19.28 0.01
CA LYS A 36 -0.75 18.44 -1.04
C LYS A 36 0.40 17.58 -0.52
N ASN A 37 1.20 18.11 0.40
CA ASN A 37 2.33 17.39 1.00
C ASN A 37 1.82 16.24 1.88
N ALA A 38 0.73 16.44 2.62
CA ALA A 38 0.11 15.38 3.41
C ALA A 38 -0.51 14.29 2.52
N GLN A 39 -1.11 14.66 1.38
CA GLN A 39 -1.61 13.69 0.39
C GLN A 39 -0.48 12.83 -0.16
N LEU A 40 0.66 13.44 -0.50
CA LEU A 40 1.84 12.73 -0.96
C LEU A 40 2.37 11.77 0.12
N ALA A 41 2.57 12.27 1.34
CA ALA A 41 3.04 11.47 2.47
C ALA A 41 2.12 10.28 2.77
N LEU A 42 0.80 10.48 2.75
CA LEU A 42 -0.17 9.40 2.94
C LEU A 42 -0.16 8.38 1.80
N THR A 43 -0.04 8.83 0.55
CA THR A 43 0.03 7.92 -0.60
C THR A 43 1.27 7.05 -0.51
N ILE A 44 2.43 7.67 -0.22
CA ILE A 44 3.70 6.96 -0.02
C ILE A 44 3.57 6.01 1.17
N GLY A 45 3.00 6.46 2.30
CA GLY A 45 2.78 5.65 3.49
C GLY A 45 1.90 4.42 3.23
N LEU A 46 0.83 4.55 2.44
CA LEU A 46 -0.05 3.44 2.06
C LEU A 46 0.66 2.41 1.16
N ILE A 47 1.49 2.88 0.23
CA ILE A 47 2.31 2.00 -0.62
C ILE A 47 3.39 1.30 0.22
N LEU A 48 4.10 2.04 1.08
CA LEU A 48 5.14 1.51 1.96
C LEU A 48 4.55 0.50 2.96
N GLY A 49 3.41 0.81 3.56
CA GLY A 49 2.75 -0.07 4.53
C GLY A 49 2.39 -1.43 3.92
N HIS A 50 1.98 -1.46 2.66
CA HIS A 50 1.75 -2.72 1.96
C HIS A 50 3.03 -3.50 1.68
N LEU A 51 4.13 -2.82 1.33
CA LEU A 51 5.44 -3.48 1.19
C LEU A 51 5.87 -4.12 2.51
N VAL A 52 5.72 -3.40 3.63
CA VAL A 52 6.00 -3.94 4.97
C VAL A 52 5.08 -5.13 5.28
N TYR A 53 3.79 -5.05 4.93
CA TYR A 53 2.86 -6.16 5.10
C TYR A 53 3.29 -7.42 4.33
N LEU A 54 3.75 -7.28 3.08
CA LEU A 54 4.23 -8.42 2.29
C LEU A 54 5.46 -9.07 2.94
N ILE A 55 6.40 -8.27 3.42
CA ILE A 55 7.60 -8.75 4.13
C ILE A 55 7.19 -9.48 5.41
N TRP A 56 6.28 -8.88 6.20
CA TRP A 56 5.75 -9.50 7.41
C TRP A 56 5.06 -10.83 7.12
N LYS A 57 4.15 -10.86 6.13
CA LYS A 57 3.45 -12.08 5.71
C LYS A 57 4.43 -13.17 5.30
N TYR A 58 5.47 -12.82 4.55
CA TYR A 58 6.51 -13.77 4.14
C TYR A 58 7.24 -14.38 5.34
N ILE A 59 7.67 -13.56 6.29
CA ILE A 59 8.30 -14.02 7.53
C ILE A 59 7.35 -14.92 8.32
N PHE A 60 6.08 -14.52 8.45
CA PHE A 60 5.07 -15.28 9.17
C PHE A 60 4.82 -16.67 8.56
N LEU A 61 4.74 -16.76 7.23
CA LEU A 61 4.56 -18.04 6.53
C LEU A 61 5.75 -18.98 6.73
N ILE A 62 6.97 -18.44 6.74
CA ILE A 62 8.17 -19.21 7.10
C ILE A 62 8.08 -19.73 8.54
N LEU A 63 7.69 -18.87 9.48
CA LEU A 63 7.61 -19.22 10.90
C LEU A 63 6.58 -20.32 11.20
N ILE A 64 5.45 -20.33 10.51
CA ILE A 64 4.40 -21.33 10.71
C ILE A 64 4.67 -22.65 9.98
N GLY A 65 5.82 -22.78 9.31
CA GLY A 65 6.21 -23.99 8.57
C GLY A 65 5.41 -24.23 7.30
N ALA A 66 4.71 -23.21 6.80
CA ALA A 66 4.01 -23.26 5.52
C ALA A 66 5.00 -22.89 4.40
N ASN A 67 5.93 -23.78 4.12
CA ASN A 67 6.79 -23.73 2.92
C ASN A 67 6.92 -25.12 2.30
#